data_AF-B8D0F2-F1
#
_entry.id   AF-B8D0F2-F1
#
_cell.length_a   1.000
_cell.length_b   1.000
_cell.length_c   1.000
_cell.angle_alpha   90.00
_cell.angle_beta   90.00
_cell.angle_gamma   90.00
#
_symmetry.space_group_name_H-M   'P 1'
#
loop_
_entity.id
_entity.type
_entity.pdbx_description
1 polymer ?
#
loop_
_entity_poly.entity_id
_entity_poly.type
_entity_poly.pdbx_seq_one_letter_code
_entity_poly.pdbx_strand_id
1 'polypeptide(L)'
;MTREPVKLPVVVGENIGQKVLMFQIQLPVKAQYINDVKTEIVNLETKVIKDRVMVNGYVDTVVLFVGEDKAIHRSSNSTGFNLFTPVPGARPGMNLFVEPEIEQIESELTEDRKVIEQKLVVQFFIKVLKREEFYLKTGQGPLVRTERIVGETQHQLDLKNKSKLAVKLNKLLDLDTRLQGLEYKIKDNRILIQGTVKSDLYYMGEDGIKHHQEVSIPFNENINFAGAEQGMTADIEYNILHADTIKGEENQEITEVIILEFNIMVLEQVQLKIPTGDGPLVMVSEVIGENTGELLKQLEIPIQNKIRKISRVDPTIIALKGVLIEDRIVAHGEIKLFIYYIGNDGIEYIKTVTSPFNTLINLAGTRTGMESELEANTAYIDYHFNPSKGIINCKIIIEVFAKVFEKIQFNIVEEKEA
;
A
#
# COMPACT_ATOMS: atom_id res chain seq x y z
N MET A 1 27.63 -12.85 -21.65
CA MET A 1 26.58 -11.84 -21.44
C MET A 1 25.96 -12.13 -20.09
N THR A 2 25.97 -11.18 -19.17
CA THR A 2 25.43 -11.35 -17.82
C THR A 2 23.91 -11.36 -17.89
N ARG A 3 23.27 -12.32 -17.21
CA ARG A 3 21.82 -12.38 -17.04
C ARG A 3 21.46 -11.69 -15.73
N GLU A 4 20.37 -10.95 -15.71
CA GLU A 4 19.84 -10.31 -14.51
C GLU A 4 18.87 -11.28 -13.82
N PRO A 5 19.11 -11.68 -12.56
CA PRO A 5 18.14 -12.45 -11.78
C PRO A 5 17.02 -11.51 -11.33
N VAL A 6 15.80 -11.76 -11.76
CA VAL A 6 14.64 -10.90 -11.49
C VAL A 6 13.46 -11.71 -11.00
N LYS A 7 12.62 -11.09 -10.18
CA LYS A 7 11.35 -11.66 -9.75
C LYS A 7 10.22 -10.92 -10.47
N LEU A 8 9.43 -11.64 -11.27
CA LEU A 8 8.40 -11.07 -12.14
C LEU A 8 7.01 -11.63 -11.81
N PRO A 9 5.94 -10.82 -11.92
CA PRO A 9 4.57 -11.30 -11.80
C PRO A 9 4.12 -11.98 -13.10
N VAL A 10 4.07 -13.32 -13.10
CA VAL A 10 3.54 -14.13 -14.20
C VAL A 10 2.02 -14.20 -14.11
N VAL A 11 1.35 -13.99 -15.24
CA VAL A 11 -0.10 -14.10 -15.38
C VAL A 11 -0.47 -15.57 -15.42
N VAL A 12 -1.15 -16.05 -14.37
CA VAL A 12 -1.65 -17.42 -14.27
C VAL A 12 -2.94 -17.59 -15.05
N GLY A 13 -3.81 -16.57 -14.97
CA GLY A 13 -5.08 -16.55 -15.67
C GLY A 13 -5.79 -15.23 -15.49
N GLU A 14 -6.70 -14.95 -16.41
CA GLU A 14 -7.51 -13.73 -16.41
C GLU A 14 -8.92 -14.02 -16.89
N ASN A 15 -9.87 -13.26 -16.38
CA ASN A 15 -11.25 -13.34 -16.82
C ASN A 15 -11.99 -12.03 -16.50
N ILE A 16 -13.13 -11.84 -17.14
CA ILE A 16 -14.05 -10.75 -16.86
C ILE A 16 -15.25 -11.33 -16.12
N GLY A 17 -15.52 -10.81 -14.93
CA GLY A 17 -16.74 -11.08 -14.19
C GLY A 17 -17.73 -9.93 -14.37
N GLN A 18 -19.04 -10.21 -14.37
CA GLN A 18 -20.07 -9.18 -14.43
C GLN A 18 -21.11 -9.40 -13.34
N LYS A 19 -21.55 -8.30 -12.73
CA LYS A 19 -22.61 -8.30 -11.71
C LYS A 19 -23.69 -7.30 -12.09
N VAL A 20 -24.92 -7.80 -12.23
CA VAL A 20 -26.11 -6.96 -12.30
C VAL A 20 -26.69 -6.82 -10.90
N LEU A 21 -26.93 -5.59 -10.47
CA LEU A 21 -27.55 -5.25 -9.19
C LEU A 21 -28.84 -4.49 -9.46
N MET A 22 -29.90 -4.90 -8.78
CA MET A 22 -31.19 -4.22 -8.81
C MET A 22 -31.60 -3.94 -7.37
N PHE A 23 -31.82 -2.67 -7.05
CA PHE A 23 -32.21 -2.25 -5.71
C PHE A 23 -33.04 -0.96 -5.76
N GLN A 24 -33.69 -0.66 -4.64
CA GLN A 24 -34.56 0.51 -4.50
C GLN A 24 -33.98 1.48 -3.49
N ILE A 25 -34.09 2.78 -3.78
CA ILE A 25 -33.73 3.85 -2.86
C ILE A 25 -35.01 4.55 -2.40
N GLN A 26 -35.28 4.48 -1.10
CA GLN A 26 -36.38 5.20 -0.49
C GLN A 26 -36.02 6.69 -0.34
N LEU A 27 -36.91 7.57 -0.79
CA LEU A 27 -36.77 9.01 -0.66
C LEU A 27 -37.51 9.52 0.59
N PRO A 28 -36.91 10.46 1.34
CA PRO A 28 -37.53 11.04 2.54
C PRO A 28 -38.75 11.91 2.22
N VAL A 29 -38.80 12.47 1.00
CA VAL A 29 -39.90 13.29 0.48
C VAL A 29 -40.19 12.88 -0.97
N LYS A 30 -41.38 13.24 -1.49
CA LYS A 30 -41.71 13.00 -2.90
C LYS A 30 -40.80 13.80 -3.81
N ALA A 31 -40.21 13.15 -4.80
CA ALA A 31 -39.39 13.79 -5.82
C ALA A 31 -40.24 14.28 -6.99
N GLN A 32 -39.93 15.47 -7.49
CA GLN A 32 -40.41 15.93 -8.78
C GLN A 32 -39.64 15.27 -9.93
N TYR A 33 -38.31 15.20 -9.81
CA TYR A 33 -37.41 14.51 -10.74
C TYR A 33 -36.04 14.26 -10.10
N ILE A 34 -35.27 13.34 -10.70
CA ILE A 34 -33.89 13.01 -10.31
C ILE A 34 -32.95 14.04 -10.93
N ASN A 35 -32.08 14.66 -10.13
CA ASN A 35 -31.14 15.68 -10.59
C ASN A 35 -29.76 15.10 -10.94
N ASP A 36 -29.20 14.26 -10.07
CA ASP A 36 -27.90 13.62 -10.27
C ASP A 36 -27.82 12.30 -9.49
N VAL A 37 -27.06 11.34 -10.02
CA VAL A 37 -26.81 10.04 -9.38
C VAL A 37 -25.32 9.78 -9.46
N LYS A 38 -24.69 9.62 -8.30
CA LYS A 38 -23.29 9.25 -8.18
C LYS A 38 -23.18 7.91 -7.51
N THR A 39 -22.46 7.00 -8.15
CA THR A 39 -22.28 5.64 -7.67
C THR A 39 -20.81 5.29 -7.66
N GLU A 40 -20.36 4.70 -6.56
CA GLU A 40 -18.98 4.26 -6.37
C GLU A 40 -18.97 2.84 -5.80
N ILE A 41 -17.93 2.08 -6.14
CA ILE A 41 -17.70 0.74 -5.58
C ILE A 41 -16.73 0.89 -4.42
N VAL A 42 -17.13 0.41 -3.26
CA VAL A 42 -16.39 0.59 -2.01
C VAL A 42 -16.20 -0.74 -1.29
N ASN A 43 -15.20 -0.80 -0.41
CA ASN A 43 -14.91 -1.94 0.46
C ASN A 43 -14.79 -3.27 -0.29
N LEU A 44 -13.99 -3.28 -1.38
CA LEU A 44 -13.71 -4.49 -2.13
C LEU A 44 -12.84 -5.45 -1.33
N GLU A 45 -13.38 -6.63 -1.06
CA GLU A 45 -12.67 -7.77 -0.49
C GLU A 45 -12.55 -8.86 -1.55
N THR A 46 -11.33 -9.32 -1.78
CA THR A 46 -11.06 -10.32 -2.81
C THR A 46 -10.31 -11.51 -2.26
N LYS A 47 -10.61 -12.69 -2.81
CA LYS A 47 -9.94 -13.94 -2.39
C LYS A 47 -9.77 -14.86 -3.56
N VAL A 48 -8.54 -15.31 -3.76
CA VAL A 48 -8.25 -16.42 -4.67
C VAL A 48 -8.61 -17.74 -3.95
N ILE A 49 -9.48 -18.51 -4.58
CA ILE A 49 -9.78 -19.89 -4.21
C ILE A 49 -9.38 -20.79 -5.40
N LYS A 50 -9.42 -22.11 -5.21
CA LYS A 50 -9.04 -23.02 -6.28
C LYS A 50 -9.88 -22.77 -7.55
N ASP A 51 -9.20 -22.43 -8.65
CA ASP A 51 -9.73 -22.16 -9.99
C ASP A 51 -10.77 -21.02 -10.09
N ARG A 52 -10.92 -20.19 -9.04
CA ARG A 52 -11.89 -19.08 -9.01
C ARG A 52 -11.41 -17.93 -8.16
N VAL A 53 -11.98 -16.75 -8.40
CA VAL A 53 -11.80 -15.56 -7.58
C VAL A 53 -13.17 -15.17 -7.00
N MET A 54 -13.20 -14.91 -5.70
CA MET A 54 -14.35 -14.30 -5.02
C MET A 54 -14.10 -12.80 -4.91
N VAL A 55 -15.10 -12.00 -5.27
CA VAL A 55 -15.10 -10.54 -5.13
C VAL A 55 -16.35 -10.16 -4.34
N ASN A 56 -16.16 -9.59 -3.16
CA ASN A 56 -17.21 -9.00 -2.34
C ASN A 56 -17.00 -7.50 -2.29
N GLY A 57 -18.09 -6.74 -2.18
CA GLY A 57 -17.99 -5.30 -1.98
C GLY A 57 -19.34 -4.67 -1.82
N TYR A 58 -19.36 -3.34 -1.83
CA TYR A 58 -20.57 -2.54 -1.73
C TYR A 58 -20.60 -1.53 -2.86
N VAL A 59 -21.81 -1.20 -3.27
CA VAL A 59 -22.10 -0.10 -4.17
C VAL A 59 -22.75 1.00 -3.33
N ASP A 60 -22.03 2.10 -3.16
CA ASP A 60 -22.54 3.29 -2.50
C ASP A 60 -23.09 4.23 -3.56
N THR A 61 -24.37 4.53 -3.48
CA THR A 61 -25.05 5.45 -4.38
C THR A 61 -25.59 6.64 -3.63
N VAL A 62 -25.29 7.83 -4.13
CA VAL A 62 -25.84 9.11 -3.67
C VAL A 62 -26.71 9.67 -4.78
N VAL A 63 -27.98 9.91 -4.45
CA VAL A 63 -28.93 10.56 -5.36
C VAL A 63 -29.20 11.97 -4.87
N LEU A 64 -29.05 12.94 -5.77
CA LEU A 64 -29.56 14.30 -5.62
C LEU A 64 -30.85 14.40 -6.43
N PHE A 65 -31.92 14.90 -5.81
CA PHE A 65 -33.23 15.04 -6.45
C PHE A 65 -33.91 16.33 -6.01
N VAL A 66 -34.83 16.82 -6.83
CA VAL A 66 -35.65 17.99 -6.49
C VAL A 66 -36.98 17.52 -5.92
N GLY A 67 -37.34 17.98 -4.72
CA GLY A 67 -38.61 17.66 -4.08
C GLY A 67 -39.77 18.48 -4.63
N GLU A 68 -41.01 18.11 -4.28
CA GLU A 68 -42.20 18.93 -4.59
C GLU A 68 -42.17 20.32 -3.91
N ASP A 69 -41.35 20.47 -2.87
CA ASP A 69 -41.03 21.75 -2.20
C ASP A 69 -40.05 22.63 -3.00
N LYS A 70 -39.60 22.17 -4.18
CA LYS A 70 -38.61 22.81 -5.05
C LYS A 70 -37.21 22.95 -4.41
N ALA A 71 -36.94 22.23 -3.33
CA ALA A 71 -35.61 22.16 -2.73
C ALA A 71 -34.82 20.95 -3.27
N ILE A 72 -33.50 21.05 -3.25
CA ILE A 72 -32.62 19.92 -3.57
C ILE A 72 -32.45 19.09 -2.30
N HIS A 73 -32.77 17.81 -2.40
CA HIS A 73 -32.61 16.82 -1.36
C HIS A 73 -31.54 15.79 -1.75
N ARG A 74 -31.01 15.11 -0.74
CA ARG A 74 -30.02 14.04 -0.91
C ARG A 74 -30.55 12.77 -0.25
N SER A 75 -30.46 11.65 -0.96
CA SER A 75 -30.63 10.31 -0.39
C SER A 75 -29.40 9.47 -0.73
N SER A 76 -29.10 8.47 0.09
CA SER A 76 -27.96 7.56 -0.11
C SER A 76 -28.35 6.14 0.22
N ASN A 77 -27.80 5.19 -0.52
CA ASN A 77 -27.99 3.77 -0.30
C ASN A 77 -26.66 3.02 -0.48
N SER A 78 -26.46 1.95 0.29
CA SER A 78 -25.33 1.05 0.16
C SER A 78 -25.84 -0.36 -0.08
N THR A 79 -25.46 -0.96 -1.21
CA THR A 79 -25.91 -2.31 -1.58
C THR A 79 -24.72 -3.24 -1.71
N GLY A 80 -24.68 -4.29 -0.90
CA GLY A 80 -23.65 -5.32 -0.95
C GLY A 80 -23.78 -6.22 -2.17
N PHE A 81 -22.65 -6.69 -2.70
CA PHE A 81 -22.59 -7.70 -3.75
C PHE A 81 -21.52 -8.76 -3.48
N ASN A 82 -21.73 -9.92 -4.10
CA ASN A 82 -20.77 -11.02 -4.17
C ASN A 82 -20.77 -11.56 -5.61
N LEU A 83 -19.57 -11.82 -6.14
CA LEU A 83 -19.30 -12.41 -7.43
C LEU A 83 -18.23 -13.50 -7.31
N PHE A 84 -18.46 -14.63 -7.96
CA PHE A 84 -17.44 -15.66 -8.18
C PHE A 84 -17.11 -15.75 -9.66
N THR A 85 -15.86 -15.48 -10.01
CA THR A 85 -15.39 -15.53 -11.39
C THR A 85 -14.43 -16.70 -11.58
N PRO A 86 -14.67 -17.60 -12.54
CA PRO A 86 -13.75 -18.69 -12.86
C PRO A 86 -12.43 -18.14 -13.39
N VAL A 87 -11.31 -18.62 -12.85
CA VAL A 87 -9.96 -18.33 -13.33
C VAL A 87 -9.15 -19.62 -13.23
N PRO A 88 -9.14 -20.46 -14.28
CA PRO A 88 -8.43 -21.73 -14.27
C PRO A 88 -6.96 -21.56 -13.88
N GLY A 89 -6.43 -22.44 -13.01
CA GLY A 89 -5.05 -22.40 -12.54
C GLY A 89 -4.83 -21.56 -11.28
N ALA A 90 -5.81 -20.72 -10.90
CA ALA A 90 -5.74 -19.91 -9.69
C ALA A 90 -5.70 -20.77 -8.41
N ARG A 91 -4.83 -20.41 -7.46
CA ARG A 91 -4.66 -21.12 -6.18
C ARG A 91 -4.59 -20.13 -5.00
N PRO A 92 -5.06 -20.53 -3.80
CA PRO A 92 -4.88 -19.71 -2.60
C PRO A 92 -3.41 -19.28 -2.41
N GLY A 93 -3.21 -18.03 -2.00
CA GLY A 93 -1.88 -17.43 -1.82
C GLY A 93 -1.30 -16.75 -3.07
N MET A 94 -1.90 -16.92 -4.25
CA MET A 94 -1.52 -16.16 -5.45
C MET A 94 -1.94 -14.69 -5.34
N ASN A 95 -1.19 -13.81 -6.01
CA ASN A 95 -1.49 -12.40 -6.11
C ASN A 95 -2.70 -12.18 -7.03
N LEU A 96 -3.45 -11.12 -6.77
CA LEU A 96 -4.70 -10.86 -7.47
C LEU A 96 -4.80 -9.37 -7.81
N PHE A 97 -5.11 -9.09 -9.07
CA PHE A 97 -5.49 -7.77 -9.57
C PHE A 97 -6.96 -7.80 -9.95
N VAL A 98 -7.76 -6.92 -9.35
CA VAL A 98 -9.19 -6.74 -9.68
C VAL A 98 -9.44 -5.27 -9.92
N GLU A 99 -9.94 -4.95 -11.11
CA GLU A 99 -10.33 -3.60 -11.49
C GLU A 99 -11.84 -3.59 -11.80
N PRO A 100 -12.65 -2.93 -10.96
CA PRO A 100 -14.07 -2.79 -11.20
C PRO A 100 -14.36 -1.61 -12.15
N GLU A 101 -15.35 -1.76 -13.01
CA GLU A 101 -15.88 -0.69 -13.87
C GLU A 101 -17.41 -0.70 -13.83
N ILE A 102 -18.02 0.46 -13.61
CA ILE A 102 -19.47 0.62 -13.73
C ILE A 102 -19.79 0.85 -15.22
N GLU A 103 -20.29 -0.19 -15.89
CA GLU A 103 -20.63 -0.10 -17.31
C GLU A 103 -21.92 0.70 -17.54
N GLN A 104 -22.90 0.55 -16.64
CA GLN A 104 -24.23 1.11 -16.84
C GLN A 104 -24.94 1.39 -15.53
N ILE A 105 -25.56 2.57 -15.42
CA ILE A 105 -26.46 2.98 -14.34
C ILE A 105 -27.80 3.37 -14.97
N GLU A 106 -28.88 2.67 -14.63
CA GLU A 106 -30.25 3.03 -14.94
C GLU A 106 -30.96 3.42 -13.64
N SER A 107 -31.68 4.53 -13.64
CA SER A 107 -32.44 5.02 -12.47
C SER A 107 -33.81 5.49 -12.91
N GLU A 108 -34.86 4.92 -12.32
CA GLU A 108 -36.25 5.22 -12.64
C GLU A 108 -36.98 5.67 -11.37
N LEU A 109 -37.62 6.84 -11.43
CA LEU A 109 -38.48 7.31 -10.35
C LEU A 109 -39.85 6.64 -10.49
N THR A 110 -40.25 5.87 -9.48
CA THR A 110 -41.56 5.22 -9.43
C THR A 110 -42.72 6.21 -9.48
N GLU A 111 -43.92 5.73 -9.87
CA GLU A 111 -45.12 6.57 -10.00
C GLU A 111 -45.51 7.28 -8.70
N ASP A 112 -45.25 6.68 -7.54
CA ASP A 112 -45.55 7.26 -6.22
C ASP A 112 -44.59 8.39 -5.81
N ARG A 113 -43.53 8.58 -6.61
CA ARG A 113 -42.44 9.57 -6.46
C ARG A 113 -41.65 9.46 -5.17
N LYS A 114 -41.76 8.34 -4.45
CA LYS A 114 -41.05 8.11 -3.19
C LYS A 114 -39.94 7.07 -3.31
N VAL A 115 -39.88 6.31 -4.39
CA VAL A 115 -38.85 5.28 -4.60
C VAL A 115 -38.15 5.48 -5.93
N ILE A 116 -36.84 5.32 -5.94
CA ILE A 116 -36.05 5.20 -7.17
C ILE A 116 -35.65 3.74 -7.33
N GLU A 117 -35.99 3.13 -8.46
CA GLU A 117 -35.50 1.82 -8.84
C GLU A 117 -34.18 1.99 -9.59
N GLN A 118 -33.15 1.27 -9.17
CA GLN A 118 -31.84 1.33 -9.79
C GLN A 118 -31.44 -0.03 -10.33
N LYS A 119 -30.90 -0.02 -11.55
CA LYS A 119 -30.23 -1.16 -12.15
C LYS A 119 -28.81 -0.76 -12.53
N LEU A 120 -27.86 -1.48 -11.95
CA LEU A 120 -26.43 -1.25 -12.12
C LEU A 120 -25.80 -2.47 -12.75
N VAL A 121 -24.95 -2.26 -13.75
CA VAL A 121 -24.10 -3.30 -14.33
C VAL A 121 -22.65 -2.96 -14.01
N VAL A 122 -21.98 -3.85 -13.29
CA VAL A 122 -20.59 -3.72 -12.90
C VAL A 122 -19.78 -4.83 -13.55
N GLN A 123 -18.72 -4.45 -14.24
CA GLN A 123 -17.71 -5.34 -14.80
C GLN A 123 -16.50 -5.40 -13.87
N PHE A 124 -15.85 -6.55 -13.79
CA PHE A 124 -14.64 -6.78 -12.99
C PHE A 124 -13.59 -7.45 -13.87
N PHE A 125 -12.51 -6.72 -14.17
CA PHE A 125 -11.33 -7.30 -14.81
C PHE A 125 -10.48 -7.98 -13.75
N ILE A 126 -10.35 -9.30 -13.85
CA ILE A 126 -9.72 -10.13 -12.83
C ILE A 126 -8.49 -10.80 -13.44
N LYS A 127 -7.33 -10.64 -12.79
CA LYS A 127 -6.08 -11.28 -13.19
C LYS A 127 -5.39 -11.89 -11.97
N VAL A 128 -5.08 -13.17 -12.04
CA VAL A 128 -4.34 -13.89 -11.00
C VAL A 128 -2.88 -13.97 -11.42
N LEU A 129 -1.99 -13.54 -10.53
CA LEU A 129 -0.56 -13.43 -10.75
C LEU A 129 0.20 -14.33 -9.77
N LYS A 130 1.32 -14.89 -10.23
CA LYS A 130 2.28 -15.59 -9.38
C LYS A 130 3.65 -14.96 -9.59
N ARG A 131 4.36 -14.68 -8.50
CA ARG A 131 5.75 -14.21 -8.58
C ARG A 131 6.64 -15.40 -8.90
N GLU A 132 7.43 -15.30 -9.96
CA GLU A 132 8.42 -16.31 -10.36
C GLU A 132 9.76 -15.65 -10.67
N GLU A 133 10.82 -16.43 -10.56
CA GLU A 133 12.20 -15.98 -10.72
C GLU A 133 12.70 -16.31 -12.12
N PHE A 134 13.41 -15.36 -12.72
CA PHE A 134 13.94 -15.48 -14.06
C PHE A 134 15.36 -14.94 -14.14
N TYR A 135 16.17 -15.52 -15.02
CA TYR A 135 17.50 -15.00 -15.36
C TYR A 135 17.46 -14.42 -16.77
N LEU A 136 17.13 -13.14 -16.88
CA LEU A 136 16.84 -12.50 -18.16
C LEU A 136 18.04 -11.78 -18.74
N LYS A 137 18.17 -11.80 -20.07
CA LYS A 137 19.05 -10.87 -20.78
C LYS A 137 18.31 -9.55 -20.94
N THR A 138 18.99 -8.45 -20.64
CA THR A 138 18.49 -7.11 -20.95
C THR A 138 18.72 -6.79 -22.43
N GLY A 139 17.85 -6.00 -23.04
CA GLY A 139 17.93 -5.76 -24.48
C GLY A 139 16.91 -4.75 -25.02
N GLN A 140 16.57 -4.87 -26.30
CA GLN A 140 15.49 -4.07 -26.88
C GLN A 140 14.14 -4.59 -26.38
N GLY A 141 13.33 -3.71 -25.81
CA GLY A 141 12.02 -4.00 -25.22
C GLY A 141 11.55 -2.84 -24.34
N PRO A 142 10.35 -2.95 -23.74
CA PRO A 142 9.85 -1.96 -22.79
C PRO A 142 10.81 -1.80 -21.62
N LEU A 143 10.99 -0.55 -21.16
CA LEU A 143 11.72 -0.25 -19.94
C LEU A 143 10.79 -0.49 -18.77
N VAL A 144 10.99 -1.56 -18.02
CA VAL A 144 10.06 -1.94 -16.95
C VAL A 144 10.70 -1.77 -15.58
N ARG A 145 9.88 -1.35 -14.63
CA ARG A 145 10.21 -1.39 -13.21
C ARG A 145 9.96 -2.82 -12.70
N THR A 146 10.99 -3.43 -12.14
CA THR A 146 10.94 -4.80 -11.61
C THR A 146 11.84 -4.95 -10.38
N GLU A 147 11.73 -6.09 -9.70
CA GLU A 147 12.57 -6.48 -8.58
C GLU A 147 13.73 -7.35 -9.11
N ARG A 148 14.99 -6.92 -8.89
CA ARG A 148 16.20 -7.72 -9.09
C ARG A 148 16.55 -8.47 -7.81
N ILE A 149 16.93 -9.73 -7.93
CA ILE A 149 17.37 -10.54 -6.80
C ILE A 149 18.82 -10.19 -6.50
N VAL A 150 19.07 -9.64 -5.32
CA VAL A 150 20.42 -9.35 -4.81
C VAL A 150 21.07 -10.63 -4.31
N GLY A 151 20.27 -11.50 -3.68
CA GLY A 151 20.68 -12.83 -3.26
C GLY A 151 19.65 -13.48 -2.35
N GLU A 152 20.04 -14.63 -1.80
CA GLU A 152 19.23 -15.42 -0.88
C GLU A 152 20.08 -15.92 0.29
N THR A 153 19.47 -16.05 1.46
CA THR A 153 20.08 -16.71 2.61
C THR A 153 19.03 -17.49 3.39
N GLN A 154 19.48 -18.57 4.01
CA GLN A 154 18.72 -19.27 5.04
C GLN A 154 19.30 -18.92 6.41
N HIS A 155 18.44 -18.77 7.42
CA HIS A 155 18.85 -18.47 8.78
C HIS A 155 18.00 -19.23 9.80
N GLN A 156 18.64 -19.93 10.73
CA GLN A 156 17.97 -20.64 11.81
C GLN A 156 18.07 -19.84 13.12
N LEU A 157 16.94 -19.71 13.82
CA LEU A 157 16.83 -19.08 15.13
C LEU A 157 16.34 -20.09 16.16
N ASP A 158 17.17 -20.32 17.17
CA ASP A 158 16.84 -21.18 18.31
C ASP A 158 16.37 -20.32 19.49
N LEU A 159 15.13 -20.52 19.92
CA LEU A 159 14.54 -19.85 21.07
C LEU A 159 14.40 -20.83 22.23
N LYS A 160 14.84 -20.39 23.41
CA LYS A 160 14.61 -21.09 24.67
C LYS A 160 14.00 -20.14 25.67
N ASN A 161 12.79 -20.46 26.14
CA ASN A 161 12.05 -19.61 27.06
C ASN A 161 11.60 -20.39 28.28
N LYS A 162 11.97 -19.92 29.47
CA LYS A 162 11.49 -20.49 30.74
C LYS A 162 10.27 -19.72 31.20
N SER A 163 9.15 -20.41 31.43
CA SER A 163 7.91 -19.78 31.87
C SER A 163 7.31 -20.52 33.08
N LYS A 164 6.52 -19.78 33.87
CA LYS A 164 5.76 -20.32 35.00
C LYS A 164 4.32 -20.58 34.59
N LEU A 165 3.81 -21.72 35.00
CA LEU A 165 2.42 -22.12 34.80
C LEU A 165 1.54 -21.52 35.89
N ALA A 166 0.31 -21.15 35.55
CA ALA A 166 -0.67 -20.67 36.52
C ALA A 166 -1.02 -21.74 37.57
N VAL A 167 -0.98 -23.01 37.17
CA VAL A 167 -1.29 -24.19 38.01
C VAL A 167 -0.15 -25.19 37.92
N LYS A 168 0.16 -25.87 39.03
CA LYS A 168 1.18 -26.92 39.06
C LYS A 168 0.84 -28.04 38.05
N LEU A 169 1.81 -28.36 37.20
CA LEU A 169 1.84 -29.36 36.17
C LEU A 169 1.87 -30.78 36.72
N ASN A 170 0.87 -31.55 36.31
CA ASN A 170 0.88 -33.00 36.35
C ASN A 170 1.44 -33.58 35.03
N LYS A 171 0.88 -33.16 33.88
CA LYS A 171 1.23 -33.72 32.56
C LYS A 171 1.10 -32.68 31.44
N LEU A 172 2.07 -32.62 30.54
CA LEU A 172 1.98 -31.84 29.30
C LEU A 172 1.09 -32.57 28.27
N LEU A 173 0.24 -31.84 27.56
CA LEU A 173 -0.68 -32.42 26.59
C LEU A 173 -0.32 -32.03 25.17
N ASP A 174 -0.26 -30.72 24.89
CA ASP A 174 -0.06 -30.21 23.53
C ASP A 174 0.54 -28.81 23.52
N LEU A 175 1.14 -28.45 22.40
CA LEU A 175 1.76 -27.15 22.14
C LEU A 175 1.49 -26.73 20.69
N ASP A 176 0.67 -25.70 20.52
CA ASP A 176 0.43 -25.08 19.22
C ASP A 176 1.22 -23.78 19.11
N THR A 177 2.23 -23.74 18.23
CA THR A 177 3.11 -22.58 18.07
C THR A 177 2.89 -21.90 16.73
N ARG A 178 2.89 -20.57 16.72
CA ARG A 178 2.81 -19.72 15.52
C ARG A 178 3.69 -18.48 15.64
N LEU A 179 4.18 -17.99 14.51
CA LEU A 179 4.85 -16.69 14.43
C LEU A 179 3.80 -15.59 14.21
N GLN A 180 3.96 -14.44 14.86
CA GLN A 180 3.12 -13.26 14.66
C GLN A 180 3.97 -11.99 14.58
N GLY A 181 3.52 -11.05 13.74
CA GLY A 181 4.11 -9.71 13.63
C GLY A 181 5.55 -9.72 13.13
N LEU A 182 5.86 -10.54 12.12
CA LEU A 182 7.18 -10.53 11.49
C LEU A 182 7.38 -9.22 10.74
N GLU A 183 8.34 -8.43 11.18
CA GLU A 183 8.77 -7.19 10.56
C GLU A 183 10.26 -7.27 10.24
N TYR A 184 10.70 -6.52 9.23
CA TYR A 184 12.12 -6.45 8.88
C TYR A 184 12.58 -5.04 8.58
N LYS A 185 13.90 -4.83 8.70
CA LYS A 185 14.58 -3.62 8.26
C LYS A 185 15.92 -3.97 7.63
N ILE A 186 16.15 -3.45 6.42
CA ILE A 186 17.43 -3.58 5.72
C ILE A 186 18.25 -2.32 5.90
N LYS A 187 19.51 -2.49 6.33
CA LYS A 187 20.48 -1.39 6.41
C LYS A 187 21.90 -1.94 6.55
N ASP A 188 22.86 -1.27 5.93
CA ASP A 188 24.29 -1.45 6.20
C ASP A 188 24.75 -2.93 6.11
N ASN A 189 24.40 -3.64 5.01
CA ASN A 189 24.68 -5.06 4.77
C ASN A 189 24.05 -6.03 5.79
N ARG A 190 22.91 -5.64 6.37
CA ARG A 190 22.22 -6.42 7.39
C ARG A 190 20.71 -6.37 7.24
N ILE A 191 20.09 -7.44 7.69
CA ILE A 191 18.63 -7.58 7.80
C ILE A 191 18.32 -7.79 9.29
N LEU A 192 17.62 -6.83 9.87
CA LEU A 192 17.05 -6.97 11.20
C LEU A 192 15.65 -7.57 11.04
N ILE A 193 15.39 -8.74 11.62
CA ILE A 193 14.04 -9.33 11.68
C ILE A 193 13.53 -9.32 13.11
N GLN A 194 12.26 -8.98 13.29
CA GLN A 194 11.61 -8.88 14.60
C GLN A 194 10.25 -9.55 14.53
N GLY A 195 9.86 -10.22 15.61
CA GLY A 195 8.56 -10.86 15.69
C GLY A 195 8.28 -11.41 17.07
N THR A 196 7.11 -12.00 17.24
CA THR A 196 6.72 -12.71 18.46
C THR A 196 6.29 -14.11 18.11
N VAL A 197 6.90 -15.10 18.74
CA VAL A 197 6.39 -16.46 18.72
C VAL A 197 5.31 -16.58 19.79
N LYS A 198 4.11 -17.00 19.38
CA LYS A 198 3.00 -17.31 20.28
C LYS A 198 2.82 -18.81 20.37
N SER A 199 2.78 -19.31 21.59
CA SER A 199 2.53 -20.71 21.92
C SER A 199 1.26 -20.83 22.73
N ASP A 200 0.31 -21.64 22.27
CA ASP A 200 -0.84 -22.09 23.02
C ASP A 200 -0.50 -23.42 23.71
N LEU A 201 -0.22 -23.35 25.02
CA LEU A 201 0.16 -24.52 25.81
C LEU A 201 -1.07 -25.15 26.44
N TYR A 202 -1.24 -26.46 26.25
CA TYR A 202 -2.27 -27.27 26.90
C TYR A 202 -1.65 -28.27 27.86
N TYR A 203 -2.10 -28.29 29.10
CA TYR A 203 -1.54 -29.17 30.13
C TYR A 203 -2.59 -29.63 31.15
N MET A 204 -2.27 -30.68 31.89
CA MET A 204 -3.04 -31.16 33.05
C MET A 204 -2.43 -30.61 34.33
N GLY A 205 -3.26 -29.96 35.16
CA GLY A 205 -2.87 -29.54 36.49
C GLY A 205 -2.85 -30.69 37.49
N GLU A 206 -2.19 -30.50 38.63
CA GLU A 206 -2.28 -31.40 39.80
C GLU A 206 -3.70 -31.43 40.40
N ASP A 207 -4.54 -30.47 40.04
CA ASP A 207 -5.98 -30.48 40.31
C ASP A 207 -6.77 -31.49 39.44
N GLY A 208 -6.11 -32.12 38.46
CA GLY A 208 -6.73 -33.06 37.53
C GLY A 208 -7.53 -32.38 36.40
N ILE A 209 -7.40 -31.07 36.23
CA ILE A 209 -8.15 -30.28 35.23
C ILE A 209 -7.22 -29.88 34.08
N LYS A 210 -7.79 -29.79 32.86
CA LYS A 210 -7.09 -29.27 31.68
C LYS A 210 -7.00 -27.75 31.76
N HIS A 211 -5.78 -27.23 31.62
CA HIS A 211 -5.49 -25.81 31.57
C HIS A 211 -4.93 -25.44 30.20
N HIS A 212 -5.20 -24.20 29.81
CA HIS A 212 -4.65 -23.55 28.62
C HIS A 212 -3.92 -22.29 29.08
N GLN A 213 -2.72 -22.07 28.54
CA GLN A 213 -1.94 -20.87 28.81
C GLN A 213 -1.25 -20.42 27.51
N GLU A 214 -1.49 -19.17 27.10
CA GLU A 214 -0.76 -18.54 26.00
C GLU A 214 0.59 -18.02 26.54
N VAL A 215 1.69 -18.33 25.82
CA VAL A 215 3.02 -17.78 26.08
C VAL A 215 3.50 -17.02 24.84
N SER A 216 4.11 -15.86 25.04
CA SER A 216 4.63 -15.01 23.96
C SER A 216 6.13 -14.77 24.15
N ILE A 217 6.90 -15.10 23.12
CA ILE A 217 8.37 -15.00 23.11
C ILE A 217 8.76 -14.02 21.99
N PRO A 218 9.04 -12.75 22.30
CA PRO A 218 9.55 -11.82 21.30
C PRO A 218 10.99 -12.17 20.93
N PHE A 219 11.35 -11.98 19.67
CA PHE A 219 12.72 -12.09 19.20
C PHE A 219 13.11 -10.90 18.32
N ASN A 220 14.41 -10.67 18.24
CA ASN A 220 15.02 -9.66 17.39
C ASN A 220 16.37 -10.19 16.94
N GLU A 221 16.50 -10.47 15.65
CA GLU A 221 17.64 -11.16 15.08
C GLU A 221 18.29 -10.33 13.98
N ASN A 222 19.61 -10.32 13.93
CA ASN A 222 20.38 -9.50 13.01
C ASN A 222 21.23 -10.37 12.10
N ILE A 223 20.82 -10.46 10.84
CA ILE A 223 21.36 -11.37 9.84
C ILE A 223 22.29 -10.58 8.93
N ASN A 224 23.55 -10.99 8.86
CA ASN A 224 24.48 -10.40 7.89
C ASN A 224 24.09 -10.82 6.48
N PHE A 225 23.94 -9.84 5.58
CA PHE A 225 23.59 -10.07 4.19
C PHE A 225 24.36 -9.08 3.31
N ALA A 226 25.38 -9.57 2.61
CA ALA A 226 26.21 -8.73 1.75
C ALA A 226 25.40 -8.14 0.60
N GLY A 227 25.53 -6.83 0.38
CA GLY A 227 24.78 -6.10 -0.65
C GLY A 227 23.39 -5.63 -0.21
N ALA A 228 22.97 -5.89 1.03
CA ALA A 228 21.69 -5.39 1.53
C ALA A 228 21.77 -3.90 1.92
N GLU A 229 21.09 -3.05 1.17
CA GLU A 229 21.10 -1.59 1.32
C GLU A 229 19.72 -1.00 1.65
N GLN A 230 19.72 0.22 2.17
CA GLN A 230 18.47 0.93 2.49
C GLN A 230 17.66 1.19 1.22
N GLY A 231 16.36 0.90 1.26
CA GLY A 231 15.46 1.00 0.10
C GLY A 231 15.22 -0.32 -0.63
N MET A 232 16.03 -1.36 -0.34
CA MET A 232 15.74 -2.73 -0.75
C MET A 232 14.62 -3.35 0.11
N THR A 233 14.02 -4.40 -0.42
CA THR A 233 12.97 -5.19 0.26
C THR A 233 13.44 -6.62 0.52
N ALA A 234 12.84 -7.30 1.49
CA ALA A 234 13.06 -8.71 1.75
C ALA A 234 11.74 -9.48 1.56
N ASP A 235 11.81 -10.58 0.81
CA ASP A 235 10.79 -11.62 0.80
C ASP A 235 11.24 -12.70 1.80
N ILE A 236 10.44 -12.91 2.84
CA ILE A 236 10.81 -13.75 4.00
C ILE A 236 9.75 -14.84 4.18
N GLU A 237 10.14 -16.07 3.90
CA GLU A 237 9.39 -17.25 4.27
C GLU A 237 9.94 -17.83 5.58
N TYR A 238 9.09 -18.45 6.39
CA TYR A 238 9.52 -19.08 7.63
C TYR A 238 8.84 -20.43 7.86
N ASN A 239 9.55 -21.30 8.57
CA ASN A 239 9.06 -22.59 9.02
C ASN A 239 9.37 -22.77 10.52
N ILE A 240 8.44 -23.34 11.27
CA ILE A 240 8.71 -23.85 12.62
C ILE A 240 9.22 -25.27 12.45
N LEU A 241 10.53 -25.46 12.51
CA LEU A 241 11.16 -26.78 12.35
C LEU A 241 10.91 -27.67 13.57
N HIS A 242 10.87 -27.05 14.76
CA HIS A 242 10.66 -27.75 16.01
C HIS A 242 10.00 -26.81 17.04
N ALA A 243 9.08 -27.35 17.83
CA ALA A 243 8.52 -26.69 19.00
C ALA A 243 8.19 -27.78 20.03
N ASP A 244 8.81 -27.71 21.20
CA ASP A 244 8.56 -28.65 22.28
C ASP A 244 8.69 -27.97 23.65
N THR A 245 8.17 -28.63 24.68
CA THR A 245 8.21 -28.17 26.06
C THR A 245 8.88 -29.19 26.96
N ILE A 246 9.80 -28.71 27.79
CA ILE A 246 10.50 -29.51 28.79
C ILE A 246 9.99 -29.10 30.16
N LYS A 247 9.57 -30.07 30.97
CA LYS A 247 9.20 -29.83 32.37
C LYS A 247 10.43 -29.35 33.16
N GLY A 248 10.26 -28.27 33.91
CA GLY A 248 11.28 -27.73 34.82
C GLY A 248 11.42 -28.55 36.10
N GLU A 249 12.38 -28.16 36.94
CA GLU A 249 12.63 -28.82 38.24
C GLU A 249 11.43 -28.69 39.18
N GLU A 250 10.80 -27.52 39.19
CA GLU A 250 9.52 -27.31 39.88
C GLU A 250 8.36 -27.74 38.98
N ASN A 251 7.35 -28.40 39.56
CA ASN A 251 6.11 -28.73 38.86
C ASN A 251 5.33 -27.50 38.39
N GLN A 252 5.83 -26.27 38.51
CA GLN A 252 5.17 -25.08 38.00
C GLN A 252 5.99 -24.38 36.92
N GLU A 253 7.09 -24.98 36.47
CA GLU A 253 7.98 -24.40 35.49
C GLU A 253 8.08 -25.30 34.26
N ILE A 254 8.16 -24.66 33.09
CA ILE A 254 8.48 -25.31 31.82
C ILE A 254 9.56 -24.52 31.10
N THR A 255 10.21 -25.17 30.13
CA THR A 255 11.10 -24.52 29.16
C THR A 255 10.62 -24.88 27.76
N GLU A 256 10.23 -23.89 26.99
CA GLU A 256 9.93 -24.04 25.56
C GLU A 256 11.23 -24.02 24.77
N VAL A 257 11.37 -24.96 23.84
CA VAL A 257 12.47 -25.01 22.86
C VAL A 257 11.86 -24.96 21.48
N ILE A 258 12.10 -23.85 20.76
CA ILE A 258 11.51 -23.58 19.46
C ILE A 258 12.63 -23.29 18.47
N ILE A 259 12.57 -23.91 17.30
CA ILE A 259 13.52 -23.71 16.20
C ILE A 259 12.74 -23.16 15.01
N LEU A 260 13.10 -21.94 14.61
CA LEU A 260 12.59 -21.29 13.41
C LEU A 260 13.64 -21.33 12.31
N GLU A 261 13.20 -21.55 11.09
CA GLU A 261 14.02 -21.37 9.89
C GLU A 261 13.39 -20.26 9.05
N PHE A 262 14.21 -19.31 8.62
CA PHE A 262 13.84 -18.23 7.72
C PHE A 262 14.56 -18.40 6.39
N ASN A 263 13.82 -18.36 5.29
CA ASN A 263 14.36 -18.26 3.92
C ASN A 263 14.13 -16.82 3.46
N ILE A 264 15.22 -16.09 3.22
CA ILE A 264 15.20 -14.64 2.99
C ILE A 264 15.81 -14.35 1.62
N MET A 265 15.03 -13.66 0.79
CA MET A 265 15.46 -13.14 -0.51
C MET A 265 15.48 -11.62 -0.47
N VAL A 266 16.62 -11.00 -0.77
CA VAL A 266 16.74 -9.54 -0.85
C VAL A 266 16.53 -9.09 -2.29
N LEU A 267 15.65 -8.12 -2.45
CA LEU A 267 15.18 -7.61 -3.72
C LEU A 267 15.48 -6.10 -3.82
N GLU A 268 15.94 -5.68 -4.99
CA GLU A 268 16.21 -4.29 -5.33
C GLU A 268 15.29 -3.84 -6.47
N GLN A 269 14.63 -2.70 -6.30
CA GLN A 269 13.81 -2.13 -7.36
C GLN A 269 14.70 -1.50 -8.45
N VAL A 270 14.62 -2.02 -9.66
CA VAL A 270 15.43 -1.57 -10.80
C VAL A 270 14.57 -1.27 -12.02
N GLN A 271 15.14 -0.54 -12.98
CA GLN A 271 14.56 -0.34 -14.31
C GLN A 271 15.37 -1.12 -15.34
N LEU A 272 14.74 -2.10 -16.00
CA LEU A 272 15.41 -2.95 -16.98
C LEU A 272 14.64 -2.96 -18.29
N LYS A 273 15.35 -2.93 -19.41
CA LYS A 273 14.72 -3.19 -20.71
C LYS A 273 14.62 -4.69 -20.92
N ILE A 274 13.39 -5.22 -20.90
CA ILE A 274 13.12 -6.65 -21.00
C ILE A 274 12.60 -6.98 -22.41
N PRO A 275 13.30 -7.83 -23.18
CA PRO A 275 12.83 -8.25 -24.50
C PRO A 275 11.52 -9.04 -24.46
N THR A 276 10.68 -8.81 -25.47
CA THR A 276 9.47 -9.58 -25.74
C THR A 276 9.79 -10.88 -26.46
N GLY A 277 9.14 -11.99 -26.10
CA GLY A 277 9.34 -13.32 -26.70
C GLY A 277 8.08 -14.18 -26.63
N ASP A 278 8.25 -15.50 -26.63
CA ASP A 278 7.15 -16.50 -26.58
C ASP A 278 7.06 -17.23 -25.22
N GLY A 279 7.78 -16.76 -24.21
CA GLY A 279 7.80 -17.33 -22.86
C GLY A 279 6.57 -16.94 -22.03
N PRO A 280 6.66 -17.01 -20.69
CA PRO A 280 5.54 -16.68 -19.81
C PRO A 280 5.04 -15.26 -20.01
N LEU A 281 3.72 -15.08 -19.94
CA LEU A 281 3.08 -13.77 -19.95
C LEU A 281 3.30 -13.11 -18.58
N VAL A 282 3.97 -11.97 -18.54
CA VAL A 282 4.17 -11.21 -17.30
C VAL A 282 3.32 -9.94 -17.29
N MET A 283 2.98 -9.45 -16.11
CA MET A 283 2.35 -8.16 -15.89
C MET A 283 3.29 -7.27 -15.07
N VAL A 284 3.75 -6.17 -15.66
CA VAL A 284 4.73 -5.26 -15.04
C VAL A 284 4.40 -3.80 -15.33
N SER A 285 5.02 -2.89 -14.57
CA SER A 285 4.93 -1.46 -14.82
C SER A 285 6.01 -1.03 -15.80
N GLU A 286 5.64 -0.65 -17.03
CA GLU A 286 6.51 0.06 -17.96
C GLU A 286 6.71 1.50 -17.48
N VAL A 287 7.94 1.99 -17.60
CA VAL A 287 8.31 3.37 -17.33
C VAL A 287 8.13 4.17 -18.62
N ILE A 288 7.11 5.03 -18.61
CA ILE A 288 6.78 5.88 -19.77
C ILE A 288 7.73 7.08 -19.83
N GLY A 289 8.03 7.67 -18.67
CA GLY A 289 8.97 8.76 -18.57
C GLY A 289 9.20 9.22 -17.14
N GLU A 290 10.30 9.93 -16.94
CA GLU A 290 10.66 10.60 -15.71
C GLU A 290 11.28 11.97 -16.02
N ASN A 291 10.96 12.97 -15.20
CA ASN A 291 11.44 14.34 -15.38
C ASN A 291 11.24 15.15 -14.08
N THR A 292 12.01 16.22 -13.92
CA THR A 292 11.92 17.14 -12.78
C THR A 292 11.43 18.50 -13.25
N GLY A 293 10.41 19.03 -12.58
CA GLY A 293 10.01 20.43 -12.72
C GLY A 293 10.51 21.25 -11.55
N GLU A 294 10.86 22.51 -11.82
CA GLU A 294 11.22 23.49 -10.80
C GLU A 294 10.21 24.63 -10.78
N LEU A 295 9.94 25.19 -9.61
CA LEU A 295 9.17 26.43 -9.49
C LEU A 295 9.71 27.35 -8.39
N LEU A 296 9.57 28.66 -8.61
CA LEU A 296 9.85 29.68 -7.59
C LEU A 296 8.54 30.11 -6.93
N LYS A 297 8.43 29.91 -5.61
CA LYS A 297 7.34 30.42 -4.79
C LYS A 297 7.81 31.65 -4.00
N GLN A 298 7.08 32.75 -4.13
CA GLN A 298 7.30 33.97 -3.34
C GLN A 298 6.11 34.18 -2.40
N LEU A 299 6.39 34.49 -1.13
CA LEU A 299 5.39 34.69 -0.08
C LEU A 299 5.72 35.90 0.76
N GLU A 300 4.71 36.74 0.99
CA GLU A 300 4.76 37.83 1.98
C GLU A 300 3.93 37.41 3.20
N ILE A 301 4.60 37.26 4.34
CA ILE A 301 4.02 36.70 5.55
C ILE A 301 4.02 37.77 6.64
N PRO A 302 2.85 38.30 7.03
CA PRO A 302 2.76 39.28 8.10
C PRO A 302 3.07 38.62 9.44
N ILE A 303 3.81 39.28 10.33
CA ILE A 303 4.02 38.87 11.72
C ILE A 303 3.60 40.01 12.63
N GLN A 304 2.63 39.70 13.49
CA GLN A 304 1.97 40.68 14.35
C GLN A 304 2.83 41.06 15.56
N ASN A 305 3.73 40.18 16.00
CA ASN A 305 4.56 40.42 17.17
C ASN A 305 5.73 41.36 16.83
N LYS A 306 6.15 42.17 17.80
CA LYS A 306 7.43 42.89 17.71
C LYS A 306 8.57 41.86 17.76
N ILE A 307 9.13 41.57 16.60
CA ILE A 307 10.18 40.57 16.43
C ILE A 307 11.54 41.21 16.72
N ARG A 308 12.36 40.49 17.47
CA ARG A 308 13.79 40.78 17.64
C ARG A 308 14.62 40.17 16.51
N LYS A 309 14.36 38.90 16.17
CA LYS A 309 15.10 38.15 15.15
C LYS A 309 14.27 36.99 14.60
N ILE A 310 14.43 36.67 13.31
CA ILE A 310 14.01 35.39 12.73
C ILE A 310 15.13 34.37 12.91
N SER A 311 14.82 33.24 13.55
CA SER A 311 15.79 32.18 13.82
C SER A 311 16.00 31.33 12.57
N ARG A 312 14.93 30.77 12.02
CA ARG A 312 14.92 29.96 10.80
C ARG A 312 13.52 29.87 10.20
N VAL A 313 13.47 29.50 8.93
CA VAL A 313 12.24 29.14 8.23
C VAL A 313 12.44 27.76 7.63
N ASP A 314 11.63 26.79 8.06
CA ASP A 314 11.71 25.43 7.56
C ASP A 314 10.49 25.13 6.69
N PRO A 315 10.69 24.98 5.37
CA PRO A 315 9.65 24.55 4.46
C PRO A 315 9.47 23.03 4.50
N THR A 316 8.22 22.59 4.40
CA THR A 316 7.86 21.18 4.23
C THR A 316 6.78 21.08 3.17
N ILE A 317 6.96 20.18 2.22
CA ILE A 317 5.96 19.92 1.18
C ILE A 317 4.99 18.86 1.68
N ILE A 318 3.70 19.13 1.52
CA ILE A 318 2.61 18.25 1.92
C ILE A 318 1.57 18.17 0.80
N ALA A 319 0.68 17.18 0.89
CA ALA A 319 -0.46 17.02 -0.03
C ALA A 319 -0.08 16.97 -1.52
N LEU A 320 1.10 16.40 -1.84
CA LEU A 320 1.59 16.26 -3.21
C LEU A 320 0.74 15.24 -3.98
N LYS A 321 0.19 15.66 -5.13
CA LYS A 321 -0.64 14.83 -6.02
C LYS A 321 -0.39 15.19 -7.47
N GLY A 322 -0.48 14.19 -8.35
CA GLY A 322 -0.31 14.34 -9.79
C GLY A 322 -1.64 14.19 -10.53
N VAL A 323 -1.84 15.01 -11.56
CA VAL A 323 -2.90 14.83 -12.55
C VAL A 323 -2.24 14.63 -13.91
N LEU A 324 -2.47 13.47 -14.51
CA LEU A 324 -1.92 13.10 -15.80
C LEU A 324 -2.80 13.57 -16.94
N ILE A 325 -2.16 14.25 -17.89
CA ILE A 325 -2.73 14.67 -19.16
C ILE A 325 -1.79 14.23 -20.29
N GLU A 326 -2.19 14.50 -21.52
CA GLU A 326 -1.37 14.17 -22.69
C GLU A 326 0.01 14.84 -22.61
N ASP A 327 1.06 14.02 -22.64
CA ASP A 327 2.48 14.39 -22.60
C ASP A 327 2.94 15.20 -21.37
N ARG A 328 2.12 15.33 -20.32
CA ARG A 328 2.44 16.12 -19.13
C ARG A 328 1.80 15.57 -17.86
N ILE A 329 2.39 15.95 -16.74
CA ILE A 329 1.79 15.81 -15.42
C ILE A 329 1.71 17.18 -14.74
N VAL A 330 0.55 17.48 -14.16
CA VAL A 330 0.37 18.64 -13.28
C VAL A 330 0.55 18.16 -11.85
N ALA A 331 1.64 18.59 -11.20
CA ALA A 331 1.86 18.33 -9.79
C ALA A 331 1.25 19.45 -8.95
N HIS A 332 0.38 19.08 -8.02
CA HIS A 332 -0.24 19.96 -7.04
C HIS A 332 0.28 19.61 -5.66
N GLY A 333 0.61 20.61 -4.85
CA GLY A 333 0.99 20.39 -3.46
C GLY A 333 0.81 21.65 -2.63
N GLU A 334 1.12 21.54 -1.34
CA GLU A 334 1.17 22.68 -0.44
C GLU A 334 2.54 22.76 0.20
N ILE A 335 3.06 23.97 0.33
CA ILE A 335 4.24 24.24 1.14
C ILE A 335 3.81 24.78 2.50
N LYS A 336 4.15 24.04 3.55
CA LYS A 336 3.96 24.42 4.94
C LYS A 336 5.26 24.97 5.48
N LEU A 337 5.24 26.24 5.88
CA LEU A 337 6.38 26.95 6.46
C LEU A 337 6.27 26.96 7.97
N PHE A 338 7.31 26.51 8.65
CA PHE A 338 7.52 26.71 10.08
C PHE A 338 8.50 27.86 10.27
N ILE A 339 8.01 28.99 10.75
CA ILE A 339 8.79 30.20 10.96
C ILE A 339 9.07 30.34 12.45
N TYR A 340 10.32 30.14 12.83
CA TYR A 340 10.81 30.28 14.20
C TYR A 340 11.36 31.69 14.38
N TYR A 341 10.88 32.42 15.39
CA TYR A 341 11.32 33.78 15.66
C TYR A 341 11.34 34.10 17.14
N ILE A 342 12.19 35.04 17.53
CA ILE A 342 12.33 35.51 18.91
C ILE A 342 11.62 36.87 19.02
N GLY A 343 10.68 36.99 19.96
CA GLY A 343 10.03 38.24 20.28
C GLY A 343 10.95 39.21 21.03
N ASN A 344 10.56 40.48 21.12
CA ASN A 344 11.29 41.45 21.94
C ASN A 344 11.26 41.15 23.45
N ASP A 345 10.33 40.30 23.89
CA ASP A 345 10.28 39.69 25.22
C ASP A 345 11.35 38.61 25.45
N GLY A 346 12.08 38.22 24.40
CA GLY A 346 13.08 37.15 24.44
C GLY A 346 12.50 35.74 24.34
N ILE A 347 11.18 35.60 24.13
CA ILE A 347 10.50 34.32 24.00
C ILE A 347 10.57 33.85 22.54
N GLU A 348 10.77 32.54 22.35
CA GLU A 348 10.69 31.91 21.03
C GLU A 348 9.24 31.56 20.66
N TYR A 349 8.86 31.90 19.44
CA TYR A 349 7.54 31.67 18.87
C TYR A 349 7.67 30.91 17.55
N ILE A 350 6.63 30.16 17.22
CA ILE A 350 6.50 29.46 15.94
C ILE A 350 5.24 29.96 15.26
N LYS A 351 5.39 30.45 14.03
CA LYS A 351 4.27 30.71 13.13
C LYS A 351 4.26 29.69 12.01
N THR A 352 3.09 29.11 11.77
CA THR A 352 2.87 28.18 10.65
C THR A 352 2.08 28.88 9.55
N VAL A 353 2.53 28.76 8.31
CA VAL A 353 1.82 29.25 7.12
C VAL A 353 1.82 28.17 6.05
N THR A 354 0.66 27.91 5.45
CA THR A 354 0.53 26.98 4.33
C THR A 354 0.19 27.75 3.06
N SER A 355 0.81 27.39 1.94
CA SER A 355 0.48 27.95 0.63
C SER A 355 0.47 26.88 -0.45
N PRO A 356 -0.57 26.83 -1.32
CA PRO A 356 -0.58 25.87 -2.42
C PRO A 356 0.44 26.25 -3.50
N PHE A 357 0.94 25.25 -4.21
CA PHE A 357 1.68 25.40 -5.44
C PHE A 357 1.19 24.39 -6.48
N ASN A 358 1.47 24.69 -7.74
CA ASN A 358 1.39 23.73 -8.82
C ASN A 358 2.56 23.92 -9.77
N THR A 359 2.96 22.85 -10.46
CA THR A 359 3.90 22.90 -11.57
C THR A 359 3.49 21.93 -12.64
N LEU A 360 3.87 22.23 -13.88
CA LEU A 360 3.63 21.40 -15.05
C LEU A 360 4.96 20.79 -15.47
N ILE A 361 5.01 19.47 -15.53
CA ILE A 361 6.21 18.72 -15.90
C ILE A 361 5.93 18.02 -17.23
N ASN A 362 6.76 18.28 -18.23
CA ASN A 362 6.63 17.62 -19.54
C ASN A 362 7.19 16.20 -19.44
N LEU A 363 6.38 15.23 -19.84
CA LEU A 363 6.68 13.80 -19.86
C LEU A 363 6.04 13.20 -21.10
N ALA A 364 6.79 13.06 -22.18
CA ALA A 364 6.25 12.56 -23.44
C ALA A 364 5.68 11.14 -23.27
N GLY A 365 4.56 10.85 -23.91
CA GLY A 365 3.88 9.56 -23.89
C GLY A 365 2.89 9.37 -22.74
N THR A 366 2.74 10.33 -21.83
CA THR A 366 1.79 10.20 -20.72
C THR A 366 0.36 10.42 -21.18
N ARG A 367 -0.60 9.72 -20.55
CA ARG A 367 -2.04 9.86 -20.79
C ARG A 367 -2.84 9.68 -19.49
N THR A 368 -4.09 10.13 -19.51
CA THR A 368 -5.04 9.88 -18.41
C THR A 368 -5.22 8.37 -18.20
N GLY A 369 -5.26 7.94 -16.93
CA GLY A 369 -5.38 6.54 -16.55
C GLY A 369 -4.05 5.85 -16.20
N MET A 370 -2.91 6.44 -16.54
CA MET A 370 -1.59 5.95 -16.10
C MET A 370 -1.35 6.22 -14.60
N GLU A 371 -0.36 5.52 -14.02
CA GLU A 371 0.06 5.69 -12.63
C GLU A 371 1.25 6.67 -12.57
N SER A 372 1.36 7.47 -11.50
CA SER A 372 2.48 8.39 -11.32
C SER A 372 3.02 8.38 -9.89
N GLU A 373 4.33 8.50 -9.77
CA GLU A 373 5.05 8.76 -8.52
C GLU A 373 5.61 10.17 -8.55
N LEU A 374 5.40 10.90 -7.45
CA LEU A 374 5.89 12.26 -7.27
C LEU A 374 6.73 12.33 -6.01
N GLU A 375 7.89 12.97 -6.13
CA GLU A 375 8.71 13.38 -5.00
C GLU A 375 8.98 14.86 -5.12
N ALA A 376 8.95 15.58 -4.00
CA ALA A 376 9.23 16.99 -4.02
C ALA A 376 10.06 17.41 -2.81
N ASN A 377 11.02 18.29 -3.06
CA ASN A 377 11.92 18.85 -2.06
C ASN A 377 11.98 20.37 -2.20
N THR A 378 12.31 21.03 -1.11
CA THR A 378 12.71 22.44 -1.17
C THR A 378 14.19 22.52 -1.48
N ALA A 379 14.52 22.82 -2.74
CA ALA A 379 15.89 22.93 -3.20
C ALA A 379 16.61 24.13 -2.57
N TYR A 380 15.89 25.23 -2.36
CA TYR A 380 16.44 26.46 -1.80
C TYR A 380 15.38 27.28 -1.08
N ILE A 381 15.79 27.97 -0.01
CA ILE A 381 14.99 28.99 0.66
C ILE A 381 15.83 30.22 1.01
N ASP A 382 15.31 31.39 0.67
CA ASP A 382 15.79 32.69 1.12
C ASP A 382 14.65 33.43 1.81
N TYR A 383 14.98 34.18 2.86
CA TYR A 383 13.98 34.96 3.58
C TYR A 383 14.55 36.27 4.14
N HIS A 384 13.74 37.32 4.05
CA HIS A 384 14.08 38.64 4.55
C HIS A 384 12.93 39.26 5.33
N PHE A 385 13.17 39.58 6.60
CA PHE A 385 12.20 40.30 7.43
C PHE A 385 12.32 41.82 7.22
N ASN A 386 11.19 42.45 6.92
CA ASN A 386 11.04 43.90 6.86
C ASN A 386 10.38 44.40 8.16
N PRO A 387 11.15 44.98 9.10
CA PRO A 387 10.63 45.39 10.40
C PRO A 387 9.60 46.51 10.32
N SER A 388 9.75 47.44 9.36
CA SER A 388 8.84 48.57 9.19
C SER A 388 7.45 48.15 8.73
N LYS A 389 7.35 47.05 7.99
CA LYS A 389 6.07 46.48 7.52
C LYS A 389 5.57 45.32 8.39
N GLY A 390 6.42 44.75 9.24
CA GLY A 390 6.13 43.53 9.97
C GLY A 390 5.90 42.33 9.03
N ILE A 391 6.64 42.23 7.93
CA ILE A 391 6.47 41.19 6.90
C ILE A 391 7.77 40.42 6.70
N ILE A 392 7.71 39.10 6.63
CA ILE A 392 8.78 38.27 6.07
C ILE A 392 8.48 38.01 4.60
N ASN A 393 9.46 38.28 3.74
CA ASN A 393 9.44 37.86 2.34
C ASN A 393 10.22 36.56 2.23
N CYS A 394 9.59 35.49 1.76
CA CYS A 394 10.24 34.22 1.48
C CYS A 394 10.31 33.98 -0.02
N LYS A 395 11.45 33.51 -0.50
CA LYS A 395 11.67 32.99 -1.86
C LYS A 395 12.07 31.53 -1.73
N ILE A 396 11.29 30.63 -2.30
CA ILE A 396 11.46 29.20 -2.12
C ILE A 396 11.51 28.54 -3.50
N ILE A 397 12.56 27.79 -3.79
CA ILE A 397 12.65 26.96 -4.99
C ILE A 397 12.19 25.56 -4.60
N ILE A 398 11.17 25.09 -5.29
CA ILE A 398 10.61 23.74 -5.13
C ILE A 398 10.97 22.94 -6.37
N GLU A 399 11.61 21.80 -6.15
CA GLU A 399 11.84 20.76 -7.16
C GLU A 399 10.77 19.69 -6.98
N VAL A 400 10.18 19.24 -8.08
CA VAL A 400 9.24 18.14 -8.12
C VAL A 400 9.71 17.14 -9.17
N PHE A 401 10.19 15.99 -8.71
CA PHE A 401 10.44 14.83 -9.55
C PHE A 401 9.12 14.10 -9.83
N ALA A 402 8.91 13.71 -11.07
CA ALA A 402 7.77 12.92 -11.49
C ALA A 402 8.21 11.74 -12.34
N LYS A 403 7.58 10.60 -12.09
CA LYS A 403 7.76 9.37 -12.87
C LYS A 403 6.41 8.74 -13.18
N VAL A 404 6.22 8.31 -14.41
CA VAL A 404 4.94 7.78 -14.90
C VAL A 404 5.10 6.36 -15.38
N PHE A 405 4.11 5.55 -15.04
CA PHE A 405 4.07 4.14 -15.33
C PHE A 405 2.77 3.72 -16.02
N GLU A 406 2.87 2.69 -16.84
CA GLU A 406 1.73 1.97 -17.40
C GLU A 406 1.85 0.49 -17.09
N LYS A 407 0.77 -0.14 -16.64
CA LYS A 407 0.72 -1.59 -16.50
C LYS A 407 0.59 -2.20 -17.89
N ILE A 408 1.56 -3.03 -18.26
CA ILE A 408 1.56 -3.76 -19.53
C ILE A 408 1.63 -5.26 -19.27
N GLN A 409 1.13 -6.03 -20.25
CA GLN A 409 1.33 -7.47 -20.33
C GLN A 409 2.11 -7.79 -21.59
N PHE A 410 3.16 -8.60 -21.47
CA PHE A 410 3.87 -9.14 -22.62
C PHE A 410 4.54 -10.46 -22.25
N ASN A 411 4.76 -11.31 -23.25
CA ASN A 411 5.51 -12.53 -23.08
C ASN A 411 7.00 -12.20 -23.05
N ILE A 412 7.72 -12.71 -22.05
CA ILE A 412 9.18 -12.52 -21.95
C ILE A 412 9.91 -13.55 -22.82
N VAL A 413 11.18 -13.29 -23.14
CA VAL A 413 12.05 -14.31 -23.73
C VAL A 413 12.47 -15.30 -22.66
N GLU A 414 11.94 -16.53 -22.72
CA GLU A 414 12.39 -17.66 -21.92
C GLU A 414 13.34 -18.52 -22.76
N GLU A 415 14.65 -18.37 -22.56
CA GLU A 415 15.61 -19.32 -23.12
C GLU A 415 15.55 -20.59 -22.26
N LYS A 416 14.96 -21.67 -22.77
CA LYS A 416 15.15 -23.01 -22.19
C LYS A 416 16.64 -23.27 -22.06
N GLU A 417 17.10 -23.65 -20.87
CA GLU A 417 18.48 -24.11 -20.67
C GLU A 417 18.80 -25.16 -21.73
N ALA A 418 19.75 -24.84 -22.61
CA ALA A 418 20.24 -25.71 -23.67
C ALA A 418 21.48 -26.46 -23.19
#